data_AF-A0A848P658-F1
#
_entry.id   AF-A0A848P658-F1
#
_cell.length_a   1.000
_cell.length_b   1.000
_cell.length_c   1.000
_cell.angle_alpha   90.00
_cell.angle_beta   90.00
_cell.angle_gamma   90.00
#
_symmetry.space_group_name_H-M   'P 1'
#
loop_
_entity.id
_entity.type
_entity.pdbx_description
1 polymer ?
#
loop_
_entity_poly.entity_id
_entity_poly.type
_entity_poly.pdbx_seq_one_letter_code
_entity_poly.pdbx_strand_id
1 'polypeptide(L)'
;MTFPLRRRFPPLTRKRLREIQQQYGHDPVVRRLLWEIKCLQILIRRSRQLEQAMGPGEGTTDTGIILGALRSELAAESWLQEWEMEMDTCGKMPP
;
A
#
# COMPACT_ATOMS: atom_id res chain seq x y z
N MET A 1 9.11 13.83 -0.61
CA MET A 1 10.07 13.43 0.46
C MET A 1 10.44 11.96 0.22
N THR A 2 11.70 11.64 -0.05
CA THR A 2 12.11 10.22 -0.14
C THR A 2 12.18 9.67 1.28
N PHE A 3 11.31 8.73 1.65
CA PHE A 3 11.41 8.08 2.97
C PHE A 3 12.81 7.46 3.13
N PRO A 4 13.61 7.88 4.12
CA PRO A 4 14.98 7.37 4.29
C PRO A 4 15.01 5.85 4.49
N LEU A 5 13.93 5.28 5.03
CA LEU A 5 13.76 3.83 5.18
C LEU A 5 13.66 3.10 3.84
N ARG A 6 13.01 3.68 2.82
CA ARG A 6 12.83 3.06 1.50
C ARG A 6 14.13 2.99 0.70
N ARG A 7 15.13 3.81 1.02
CA ARG A 7 16.48 3.70 0.45
C ARG A 7 17.23 2.47 0.96
N ARG A 8 16.99 2.07 2.22
CA ARG A 8 17.65 0.92 2.85
C ARG A 8 16.85 -0.37 2.68
N PHE A 9 15.53 -0.27 2.68
CA PHE A 9 14.59 -1.38 2.58
C PHE A 9 13.58 -1.09 1.46
N PRO A 10 13.88 -1.54 0.23
CA PRO A 10 12.95 -1.36 -0.87
C PRO A 10 11.58 -2.01 -0.57
N PRO A 11 10.49 -1.53 -1.17
CA PRO A 11 9.17 -2.12 -0.99
C PRO A 11 9.16 -3.62 -1.24
N LEU A 12 8.48 -4.34 -0.36
CA LEU A 12 8.20 -5.75 -0.60
C LEU A 12 7.10 -5.85 -1.66
N THR A 13 7.43 -6.49 -2.78
CA THR A 13 6.44 -6.85 -3.80
C THR A 13 5.56 -7.99 -3.29
N ARG A 14 4.39 -8.18 -3.89
CA ARG A 14 3.53 -9.32 -3.56
C ARG A 14 4.21 -10.66 -3.78
N LYS A 15 5.03 -10.76 -4.83
CA LYS A 15 5.84 -11.94 -5.12
C LYS A 15 6.78 -12.26 -3.95
N ARG A 16 7.53 -11.27 -3.46
CA ARG A 16 8.45 -11.43 -2.32
C ARG A 16 7.71 -11.81 -1.03
N LEU A 17 6.55 -11.20 -0.75
CA LEU A 17 5.74 -11.57 0.41
C LEU A 17 5.28 -13.04 0.33
N ARG A 18 4.90 -13.51 -0.86
CA ARG A 18 4.51 -14.90 -1.10
C ARG A 18 5.70 -15.85 -0.93
N GLU A 19 6.87 -15.49 -1.44
CA GLU A 19 8.11 -16.26 -1.26
C GLU A 19 8.48 -16.38 0.23
N ILE A 20 8.41 -15.27 0.99
CA ILE A 20 8.65 -15.27 2.45
C ILE A 20 7.64 -16.18 3.16
N GLN A 21 6.36 -16.11 2.80
CA GLN A 21 5.33 -16.96 3.38
C GLN A 21 5.59 -18.44 3.09
N GLN A 22 6.01 -18.79 1.87
CA GLN A 22 6.32 -20.18 1.50
C GLN A 22 7.55 -20.70 2.23
N GLN A 23 8.60 -19.88 2.33
CA GLN A 23 9.87 -20.30 2.92
C GLN A 23 9.84 -20.33 4.45
N TYR A 24 9.16 -19.37 5.08
CA TYR A 24 9.21 -19.13 6.53
C TYR A 24 7.82 -19.19 7.20
N GLY A 25 6.77 -19.62 6.50
CA GLY A 25 5.40 -19.63 7.05
C GLY A 25 5.19 -20.53 8.26
N HIS A 26 6.12 -21.43 8.54
CA HIS A 26 6.14 -22.27 9.75
C HIS A 26 6.61 -21.50 10.99
N ASP A 27 7.38 -20.41 10.83
CA ASP A 27 7.82 -19.55 11.93
C ASP A 27 6.65 -18.66 12.42
N PRO A 28 6.28 -18.72 13.70
CA PRO A 28 5.16 -17.97 14.24
C PRO A 28 5.39 -16.44 14.25
N VAL A 29 6.64 -15.99 14.42
CA VAL A 29 7.00 -14.57 14.39
C VAL A 29 6.87 -14.03 12.97
N VAL A 30 7.41 -14.76 11.99
CA VAL A 30 7.30 -14.35 10.58
C VAL A 30 5.83 -14.33 10.14
N ARG A 31 5.03 -15.33 10.54
CA ARG A 31 3.59 -15.35 10.26
C ARG A 31 2.87 -14.14 10.84
N ARG A 32 3.18 -13.75 12.08
CA ARG A 32 2.62 -12.56 12.72
C ARG A 32 3.01 -11.29 11.96
N LEU A 33 4.27 -11.14 11.58
CA LEU A 33 4.73 -9.97 10.82
C LEU A 33 4.07 -9.87 9.44
N LEU A 34 3.91 -10.99 8.72
CA LEU A 34 3.19 -11.01 7.44
C LEU A 34 1.72 -10.59 7.62
N TRP A 35 1.12 -10.94 8.76
CA TRP A 35 -0.24 -10.51 9.08
C TRP A 35 -0.33 -9.00 9.34
N GLU A 36 0.58 -8.44 10.15
CA GLU A 36 0.65 -6.99 10.39
C GLU A 36 0.87 -6.21 9.08
N ILE A 37 1.74 -6.70 8.20
CA ILE A 37 1.93 -6.12 6.86
C ILE A 37 0.62 -6.12 6.08
N LYS A 38 -0.14 -7.23 6.09
CA LYS A 38 -1.43 -7.31 5.41
C LYS A 38 -2.46 -6.33 5.99
N CYS A 39 -2.50 -6.15 7.31
CA CYS A 39 -3.36 -5.16 7.96
C CYS A 39 -3.01 -3.73 7.50
N LEU A 40 -1.73 -3.38 7.48
CA LEU A 40 -1.27 -2.06 7.01
C LEU A 40 -1.62 -1.84 5.53
N GLN A 41 -1.47 -2.87 4.69
CA GLN A 41 -1.85 -2.80 3.28
C GLN A 41 -3.35 -2.52 3.09
N ILE A 42 -4.20 -3.12 3.92
CA ILE A 42 -5.65 -2.85 3.89
C ILE A 42 -5.94 -1.40 4.27
N LEU A 43 -5.32 -0.88 5.34
CA LEU A 43 -5.51 0.50 5.77
C LEU A 43 -5.11 1.48 4.66
N ILE A 44 -3.94 1.28 4.04
CA ILE A 44 -3.45 2.10 2.92
C ILE A 44 -4.43 2.07 1.74
N ARG A 45 -4.95 0.88 1.37
CA ARG A 45 -5.96 0.76 0.31
C ARG A 45 -7.23 1.54 0.64
N ARG A 46 -7.70 1.50 1.90
CA ARG A 46 -8.86 2.28 2.34
C ARG A 46 -8.60 3.78 2.32
N SER A 47 -7.41 4.23 2.71
CA SER A 47 -7.01 5.64 2.60
C SER A 47 -7.01 6.12 1.14
N ARG A 48 -6.55 5.27 0.21
CA ARG A 48 -6.60 5.56 -1.24
C ARG A 48 -8.02 5.63 -1.79
N GLN A 49 -8.90 4.72 -1.37
CA GLN A 49 -10.32 4.76 -1.75
C GLN A 49 -11.03 6.01 -1.19
N LEU A 50 -10.72 6.37 0.06
CA LEU A 50 -11.25 7.58 0.68
C LEU A 50 -10.83 8.83 -0.11
N GLU A 51 -9.54 8.92 -0.46
CA GLU A 51 -9.04 9.98 -1.32
C GLU A 51 -9.80 10.07 -2.65
N GLN A 52 -10.00 8.95 -3.34
CA GLN A 52 -10.73 8.92 -4.62
C GLN A 52 -12.19 9.38 -4.46
N ALA A 53 -12.82 9.06 -3.33
CA ALA A 53 -14.20 9.42 -3.04
C ALA A 53 -14.38 10.91 -2.67
N MET A 54 -13.37 11.57 -2.09
CA MET A 54 -13.46 12.98 -1.70
C MET A 54 -13.42 13.97 -2.88
N GLY A 55 -13.26 13.49 -4.13
CA GLY A 55 -13.20 14.33 -5.33
C GLY A 55 -11.90 15.16 -5.41
N PRO A 56 -11.71 15.96 -6.47
CA PRO A 56 -10.56 16.84 -6.60
C PRO A 56 -10.64 17.98 -5.59
N GLY A 57 -10.05 17.79 -4.41
CA GLY A 57 -9.79 18.89 -3.48
C GLY A 57 -8.82 19.89 -4.13
N GLU A 58 -9.18 21.17 -4.15
CA GLU A 58 -8.28 22.23 -4.64
C GLU A 58 -6.98 22.22 -3.83
N GLY A 59 -5.85 22.21 -4.54
CA GLY A 59 -4.50 21.95 -4.00
C GLY A 59 -3.97 22.97 -2.99
N THR A 60 -4.74 24.00 -2.66
CA THR A 60 -4.41 25.04 -1.67
C THR A 60 -5.18 24.90 -0.35
N THR A 61 -6.14 23.97 -0.27
CA THR A 61 -6.85 23.66 0.99
C THR A 61 -5.99 22.76 1.88
N ASP A 62 -6.16 22.84 3.21
CA ASP A 62 -5.48 21.95 4.17
C ASP A 62 -5.68 20.47 3.79
N THR A 63 -6.89 20.12 3.36
CA THR A 63 -7.24 18.79 2.83
C THR A 63 -6.42 18.45 1.58
N GLY A 64 -6.27 19.38 0.63
CA GLY A 64 -5.45 19.19 -0.57
C GLY A 64 -3.97 18.96 -0.26
N ILE A 65 -3.41 19.66 0.73
CA ILE A 65 -2.03 19.48 1.19
C ILE A 65 -1.85 18.09 1.81
N ILE A 66 -2.76 17.68 2.70
CA ILE A 66 -2.72 16.36 3.36
C ILE A 66 -2.83 15.23 2.32
N LEU A 67 -3.76 15.35 1.36
CA LEU A 67 -3.88 14.38 0.27
C LEU A 67 -2.64 14.35 -0.62
N GLY A 68 -2.05 15.51 -0.93
CA GLY A 68 -0.81 15.58 -1.71
C GLY A 68 0.36 14.89 -1.03
N ALA A 69 0.48 15.03 0.29
CA ALA A 69 1.44 14.29 1.09
C ALA A 69 1.16 12.78 0.99
N LEU A 70 -0.07 12.34 1.31
CA LEU A 70 -0.48 10.94 1.24
C LEU A 70 -0.17 10.31 -0.12
N ARG A 71 -0.52 10.94 -1.24
CA ARG A 71 -0.18 10.46 -2.61
C ARG A 71 1.31 10.24 -2.78
N SER A 72 2.12 11.19 -2.30
CA SER A 72 3.57 11.13 -2.44
C SER A 72 4.18 9.97 -1.62
N GLU A 73 3.63 9.70 -0.44
CA GLU A 73 4.05 8.56 0.38
C GLU A 73 3.65 7.24 -0.26
N LEU A 74 2.41 7.15 -0.76
CA LEU A 74 1.88 5.95 -1.41
C LEU A 74 2.55 5.66 -2.76
N ALA A 75 3.04 6.67 -3.47
CA ALA A 75 3.76 6.48 -4.73
C ALA A 75 5.06 5.65 -4.57
N ALA A 76 5.61 5.57 -3.35
CA ALA A 76 6.76 4.73 -3.05
C ALA A 76 6.40 3.23 -2.87
N GLU A 77 5.11 2.89 -2.82
CA GLU A 77 4.61 1.55 -2.50
C GLU A 77 4.26 0.76 -3.78
N SER A 78 5.23 0.03 -4.34
CA SER A 78 5.02 -0.71 -5.61
C SER A 78 3.89 -1.74 -5.56
N TRP A 79 3.64 -2.38 -4.40
CA TRP A 79 2.55 -3.34 -4.22
C TRP A 79 1.16 -2.69 -4.33
N LEU A 80 1.07 -1.37 -4.13
CA LEU A 80 -0.17 -0.62 -4.27
C LEU A 80 -0.49 -0.37 -5.75
N GLN A 81 0.53 -0.07 -6.57
CA GLN A 81 0.38 -0.01 -8.03
C GLN A 81 -0.04 -1.38 -8.60
N GLU A 82 0.59 -2.47 -8.14
CA GLU A 82 0.17 -3.84 -8.49
C GLU A 82 -1.32 -4.08 -8.16
N TRP A 83 -1.80 -3.53 -7.03
CA TRP A 83 -3.20 -3.62 -6.64
C TRP A 83 -4.13 -2.79 -7.54
N GLU A 84 -3.77 -1.53 -7.83
CA GLU A 84 -4.55 -0.65 -8.70
C GLU A 84 -4.69 -1.30 -10.09
N MET A 85 -3.60 -1.82 -10.66
CA MET A 85 -3.63 -2.54 -11.93
C MET A 85 -4.52 -3.79 -11.88
N GLU A 86 -4.48 -4.57 -10.80
CA GLU A 86 -5.39 -5.72 -10.62
C GLU A 86 -6.87 -5.29 -10.53
N MET A 87 -7.18 -4.17 -9.88
CA MET A 87 -8.56 -3.65 -9.81
C MET A 87 -9.04 -3.22 -11.19
N ASP A 88 -8.20 -2.49 -11.92
CA ASP A 88 -8.50 -1.98 -13.26
C ASP A 88 -8.66 -3.12 -14.28
N THR A 89 -7.83 -4.16 -14.17
CA THR A 89 -7.87 -5.32 -15.08
C THR A 89 -8.95 -6.34 -14.72
N CYS A 90 -9.37 -6.43 -13.46
CA CYS A 90 -10.25 -7.50 -13.02
C CYS A 90 -11.72 -7.09 -12.88
N GLY A 91 -12.07 -5.81 -12.72
CA GLY A 91 -13.47 -5.36 -12.56
C GLY A 91 -14.25 -6.07 -11.43
N LYS A 92 -13.56 -6.86 -10.59
CA LYS A 92 -14.11 -7.65 -9.51
C LYS A 92 -13.41 -7.26 -8.23
N MET A 93 -14.20 -6.61 -7.39
CA MET A 93 -13.92 -6.37 -5.98
C MET A 93 -13.48 -7.70 -5.32
N PRO A 94 -12.33 -7.79 -4.66
CA PRO A 94 -12.02 -8.95 -3.83
C PRO A 94 -12.95 -8.95 -2.60
N PRO A 95 -13.33 -10.13 -2.07
CA PRO A 95 -14.22 -10.26 -0.92
C PRO A 95 -13.66 -9.59 0.34
#